data_AF-A0AAD8GG25-F1
#
_entry.id   AF-A0AAD8GG25-F1
#
_cell.length_a   1.000
_cell.length_b   1.000
_cell.length_c   1.000
_cell.angle_alpha   90.00
_cell.angle_beta   90.00
_cell.angle_gamma   90.00
#
_symmetry.space_group_name_H-M   'P 1'
#
loop_
_entity.id
_entity.type
_entity.pdbx_description
1 polymer ?
#
loop_
_entity_poly.entity_id
_entity_poly.type
_entity_poly.pdbx_seq_one_letter_code
_entity_poly.pdbx_strand_id
1 'polypeptide(L)'
;MQSIVGDNLQMMNWKKMEKIAVFLKSVIQGSISTSLRGITKQLYNVCCSEGIPLAVLLVFCSEGDNMPDAFVLINYLNEWLHLVENACDQSSNWKIPCSWRLLFGSGIPPALF
;
A
#
# COMPACT_ATOMS: atom_id res chain seq x y z
N MET A 1 -17.40 -6.27 17.16
CA MET A 1 -16.20 -6.53 16.31
C MET A 1 -15.46 -5.24 15.93
N GLN A 2 -16.14 -4.11 15.69
CA GLN A 2 -15.47 -2.84 15.35
C GLN A 2 -14.60 -2.24 16.49
N SER A 3 -14.85 -2.57 17.77
CA SER A 3 -14.07 -2.01 18.89
C SER A 3 -12.67 -2.61 19.00
N ILE A 4 -12.55 -3.94 19.07
CA ILE A 4 -11.26 -4.62 19.29
C ILE A 4 -10.25 -4.32 18.17
N VAL A 5 -10.68 -4.31 16.91
CA VAL A 5 -9.79 -4.00 15.78
C VAL A 5 -9.40 -2.53 15.80
N GLY A 6 -10.33 -1.63 16.10
CA GLY A 6 -10.05 -0.19 16.22
C GLY A 6 -9.03 0.11 17.33
N ASP A 7 -9.16 -0.54 18.48
CA ASP A 7 -8.27 -0.34 19.63
C ASP A 7 -6.86 -0.88 19.35
N ASN A 8 -6.74 -2.05 18.71
CA ASN A 8 -5.45 -2.58 18.27
C ASN A 8 -4.77 -1.68 17.22
N LEU A 9 -5.54 -1.08 16.31
CA LEU A 9 -5.00 -0.13 15.32
C LEU A 9 -4.46 1.13 15.98
N GLN A 10 -5.14 1.67 17.01
CA GLN A 10 -4.65 2.83 17.77
C GLN A 10 -3.31 2.55 18.46
N MET A 11 -3.11 1.33 18.98
CA MET A 11 -1.84 0.93 19.61
C MET A 11 -0.66 0.89 18.63
N MET A 12 -0.91 0.77 17.33
CA MET A 12 0.13 0.71 16.30
C MET A 12 0.46 2.09 15.71
N ASN A 13 0.15 3.20 16.40
CA ASN A 13 0.34 4.56 15.85
C ASN A 13 -0.36 4.78 14.49
N TRP A 14 -1.43 4.02 14.22
CA TRP A 14 -2.13 4.12 12.95
C TRP A 14 -2.67 5.53 12.73
N LYS A 15 -2.23 6.19 11.65
CA LYS A 15 -2.74 7.50 11.25
C LYS A 15 -3.88 7.30 10.27
N LYS A 16 -5.06 7.84 10.59
CA LYS A 16 -6.21 7.82 9.67
C LYS A 16 -5.89 8.65 8.41
N MET A 17 -5.69 7.98 7.28
CA MET A 17 -5.30 8.62 6.02
C MET A 17 -6.49 9.05 5.16
N GLU A 18 -7.64 8.38 5.27
CA GLU A 18 -8.84 8.74 4.51
C GLU A 18 -9.90 9.42 5.41
N LYS A 19 -10.27 10.66 5.05
CA LYS A 19 -11.48 11.33 5.56
C LYS A 19 -12.55 11.28 4.48
N ILE A 20 -13.36 10.23 4.46
CA ILE A 20 -14.57 10.20 3.62
C ILE A 20 -15.50 11.32 4.10
N ALA A 21 -15.80 12.28 3.23
CA ALA A 21 -16.74 13.36 3.52
C ALA A 21 -18.11 12.74 3.88
N VAL A 22 -18.64 13.13 5.05
CA VAL A 22 -19.86 12.54 5.65
C VAL A 22 -21.07 12.59 4.70
N PHE A 23 -21.14 13.59 3.82
CA PHE A 23 -22.21 13.73 2.81
C PHE A 23 -22.26 12.58 1.80
N LEU A 24 -21.12 11.94 1.50
CA LEU A 24 -21.05 10.83 0.55
C LEU A 24 -21.36 9.48 1.20
N LYS A 25 -21.52 9.39 2.53
CA LYS A 25 -21.81 8.10 3.21
C LYS A 25 -23.17 7.50 2.87
N SER A 26 -24.18 8.33 2.57
CA SER A 26 -25.54 7.83 2.26
C SER A 26 -25.70 7.44 0.79
N VAL A 27 -24.96 8.09 -0.12
CA VAL A 27 -24.92 7.74 -1.54
C VAL A 27 -23.96 6.57 -1.79
N ILE A 28 -22.92 6.46 -0.95
CA ILE A 28 -21.82 5.54 -1.16
C ILE A 28 -21.67 4.58 0.04
N GLN A 29 -22.61 3.65 0.15
CA GLN A 29 -22.43 2.45 0.96
C GLN A 29 -21.37 1.48 0.37
N GLY A 30 -20.53 1.93 -0.59
CA GLY A 30 -19.60 1.12 -1.37
C GLY A 30 -18.31 1.79 -1.89
N SER A 31 -17.80 2.88 -1.28
CA SER A 31 -16.75 3.73 -1.91
C SER A 31 -15.39 3.06 -1.95
N ILE A 32 -14.99 2.45 -0.84
CA ILE A 32 -13.71 1.72 -0.77
C ILE A 32 -13.72 0.57 -1.79
N SER A 33 -14.84 -0.16 -1.89
CA SER A 33 -15.03 -1.24 -2.86
C SER A 33 -15.05 -0.77 -4.34
N THR A 34 -15.29 0.51 -4.59
CA THR A 34 -15.25 1.08 -5.95
C THR A 34 -13.83 1.47 -6.39
N SER A 35 -12.98 1.90 -5.46
CA SER A 35 -11.57 2.19 -5.72
C SER A 35 -10.74 0.91 -5.83
N LEU A 36 -11.10 -0.14 -5.10
CA LEU A 36 -10.47 -1.46 -5.24
C LEU A 36 -10.93 -2.16 -6.52
N ARG A 37 -9.98 -2.71 -7.27
CA ARG A 37 -10.23 -3.52 -8.47
C ARG A 37 -9.37 -4.79 -8.46
N GLY A 38 -9.66 -5.70 -9.39
CA GLY A 38 -8.91 -6.94 -9.56
C GLY A 38 -8.93 -7.83 -8.32
N ILE A 39 -7.83 -8.57 -8.13
CA ILE A 39 -7.69 -9.55 -7.05
C ILE A 39 -7.79 -8.92 -5.65
N THR A 40 -7.34 -7.68 -5.48
CA THR A 40 -7.42 -6.97 -4.19
C THR A 40 -8.86 -6.81 -3.72
N LYS A 41 -9.79 -6.51 -4.63
CA LYS A 41 -11.22 -6.42 -4.31
C LYS A 41 -11.80 -7.78 -3.91
N GLN A 42 -11.44 -8.83 -4.64
CA GLN A 42 -11.91 -10.18 -4.36
C GLN A 42 -11.40 -10.65 -2.99
N LEU A 43 -10.11 -10.46 -2.71
CA LEU A 43 -9.51 -10.82 -1.42
C LEU A 43 -10.15 -10.02 -0.28
N TYR A 44 -10.36 -8.72 -0.45
CA TYR A 44 -11.06 -7.88 0.51
C TYR A 44 -12.46 -8.43 0.83
N ASN A 45 -13.26 -8.75 -0.20
CA ASN A 45 -14.60 -9.27 -0.02
C ASN A 45 -14.62 -10.62 0.73
N VAL A 46 -13.68 -11.51 0.42
CA VAL A 46 -13.53 -12.81 1.11
C VAL A 46 -13.12 -12.59 2.57
N CYS A 47 -12.13 -11.74 2.84
CA CYS A 47 -11.75 -11.44 4.22
C CYS A 47 -12.92 -10.85 5.01
N CYS A 48 -13.74 -9.98 4.39
CA CYS A 48 -14.95 -9.46 5.02
C CYS A 48 -16.00 -10.54 5.29
N SER A 49 -16.25 -11.47 4.35
CA SER A 49 -17.23 -12.55 4.55
C SER A 49 -16.79 -13.55 5.61
N GLU A 50 -15.49 -13.85 5.67
CA GLU A 50 -14.90 -14.78 6.63
C GLU A 50 -14.55 -14.13 7.99
N GLY A 51 -14.80 -12.82 8.15
CA GLY A 51 -14.49 -12.09 9.39
C GLY A 51 -12.99 -11.99 9.69
N ILE A 52 -12.13 -12.09 8.67
CA ILE A 52 -10.68 -11.99 8.79
C ILE A 52 -10.29 -10.49 8.82
N PRO A 53 -9.62 -10.01 9.89
CA PRO A 53 -9.14 -8.64 9.95
C PRO A 53 -8.16 -8.36 8.81
N LEU A 54 -8.39 -7.27 8.08
CA LEU A 54 -7.58 -6.86 6.94
C LEU A 54 -7.44 -5.33 6.95
N ALA A 55 -6.27 -4.85 6.56
CA ALA A 55 -6.05 -3.47 6.16
C ALA A 55 -5.61 -3.42 4.69
N VAL A 56 -6.09 -2.42 3.97
CA VAL A 56 -5.73 -2.20 2.57
C VAL A 56 -5.03 -0.86 2.46
N LEU A 57 -3.83 -0.87 1.90
CA LEU A 57 -3.01 0.30 1.68
C LEU A 57 -2.97 0.61 0.18
N LEU A 58 -3.28 1.86 -0.18
CA LEU A 58 -3.37 2.32 -1.56
C LEU A 58 -2.50 3.56 -1.74
N VAL A 59 -1.81 3.63 -2.87
CA VAL A 59 -1.10 4.82 -3.33
C VAL A 59 -1.52 5.10 -4.77
N PHE A 60 -1.72 6.38 -5.08
CA PHE A 60 -1.92 6.82 -6.44
C PHE A 60 -0.56 7.04 -7.08
N CYS A 61 -0.26 6.27 -8.11
CA CYS A 61 0.95 6.40 -8.90
C CYS A 61 0.60 6.97 -10.28
N SER A 62 1.50 7.77 -10.84
CA SER A 62 1.42 8.11 -12.26
C SER A 62 1.88 6.92 -13.11
N GLU A 63 1.69 6.95 -14.43
CA GLU A 63 2.29 5.93 -15.29
C GLU A 63 3.81 6.12 -15.39
N GLY A 64 4.57 5.01 -15.50
CA GLY A 64 6.02 5.04 -15.66
C GLY A 64 6.78 4.35 -14.52
N ASP A 65 7.84 5.01 -14.05
CA ASP A 65 8.68 4.51 -12.96
C ASP A 65 8.02 4.74 -11.59
N ASN A 66 7.38 3.69 -11.08
CA ASN A 66 6.69 3.70 -9.80
C ASN A 66 7.57 3.17 -8.64
N MET A 67 8.87 2.98 -8.86
CA MET A 67 9.79 2.56 -7.80
C MET A 67 9.79 3.52 -6.60
N PRO A 68 9.85 4.87 -6.78
CA PRO A 68 9.80 5.80 -5.65
C PRO A 68 8.50 5.70 -4.85
N ASP A 69 7.35 5.60 -5.54
CA ASP A 69 6.04 5.48 -4.88
C ASP A 69 5.92 4.16 -4.09
N ALA A 70 6.49 3.07 -4.59
CA ALA A 70 6.57 1.81 -3.86
C ALA A 70 7.39 1.95 -2.57
N PHE A 71 8.49 2.71 -2.59
CA PHE A 71 9.26 3.01 -1.39
C PHE A 71 8.50 3.91 -0.41
N VAL A 72 7.77 4.91 -0.88
CA VAL A 72 6.88 5.72 -0.04
C VAL A 72 5.84 4.83 0.66
N LEU A 73 5.22 3.91 -0.09
CA LEU A 73 4.21 3.00 0.43
C LEU A 73 4.75 2.06 1.50
N ILE A 74 5.88 1.42 1.24
CA ILE A 74 6.47 0.46 2.18
C ILE A 74 7.07 1.15 3.41
N ASN A 75 7.62 2.37 3.27
CA ASN A 75 8.09 3.14 4.41
C ASN A 75 6.94 3.58 5.30
N TYR A 76 5.81 4.01 4.72
CA TYR A 76 4.59 4.27 5.51
C TYR A 76 4.11 3.01 6.24
N LEU A 77 4.12 1.85 5.57
CA LEU A 77 3.80 0.57 6.21
C LEU A 77 4.79 0.25 7.34
N ASN A 78 6.06 0.61 7.21
CA ASN A 78 7.09 0.39 8.20
C ASN A 78 7.00 1.34 9.41
N GLU A 79 6.59 2.59 9.20
CA GLU A 79 6.22 3.48 10.30
C GLU A 79 5.07 2.89 11.12
N TRP A 80 4.15 2.20 10.44
CA TRP A 80 3.00 1.56 11.09
C TRP A 80 3.37 0.24 11.81
N LEU A 81 4.12 -0.65 11.16
CA LEU A 81 4.35 -2.02 11.65
C LEU A 81 5.77 -2.31 12.16
N HIS A 82 6.70 -1.37 11.99
CA HIS A 82 8.11 -1.50 12.40
C HIS A 82 8.78 -2.80 11.91
N LEU A 83 8.57 -3.13 10.63
CA LEU A 83 9.04 -4.37 9.98
C LEU A 83 10.57 -4.44 9.86
N VAL A 84 11.22 -3.30 9.63
CA VAL A 84 12.68 -3.15 9.57
C VAL A 84 13.10 -1.93 10.37
N GLU A 85 14.36 -1.92 10.82
CA GLU A 85 14.94 -0.78 11.50
C GLU A 85 14.95 0.45 10.59
N ASN A 86 14.61 1.60 11.15
CA ASN A 86 14.73 2.88 10.47
C ASN A 86 16.21 3.27 10.47
N ALA A 87 16.91 3.01 9.37
CA ALA A 87 18.30 3.44 9.24
C ALA A 87 18.36 4.98 9.28
N CYS A 88 19.29 5.52 10.08
CA CYS A 88 19.56 6.96 10.14
C CYS A 88 20.02 7.53 8.80
N ASP A 89 20.54 6.68 7.92
CA ASP A 89 20.95 6.99 6.55
C ASP A 89 19.92 6.45 5.55
N GLN A 90 19.55 7.27 4.58
CA GLN A 90 18.44 7.05 3.63
C GLN A 90 18.62 5.85 2.68
N SER A 91 19.63 5.00 2.88
CA SER A 91 19.68 3.66 2.28
C SER A 91 18.83 2.71 3.13
N SER A 92 17.54 2.71 2.85
CA SER A 92 16.57 1.83 3.47
C SER A 92 17.03 0.37 3.48
N ASN A 93 16.79 -0.35 4.59
CA ASN A 93 17.05 -1.79 4.76
C ASN A 93 16.29 -2.71 3.76
N TRP A 94 15.53 -2.12 2.84
CA TRP A 94 14.79 -2.82 1.81
C TRP A 94 15.72 -3.38 0.72
N LYS A 95 15.49 -4.66 0.39
CA LYS A 95 16.14 -5.30 -0.75
C LYS A 95 15.31 -5.07 -2.01
N ILE A 96 15.93 -4.49 -3.03
CA ILE A 96 15.30 -4.33 -4.35
C ILE A 96 15.18 -5.71 -5.02
N PRO A 97 13.98 -6.10 -5.51
CA PRO A 97 13.81 -7.36 -6.22
C PRO A 97 14.70 -7.44 -7.48
N CYS A 98 15.29 -8.60 -7.76
CA CYS A 98 16.14 -8.78 -8.94
C CYS A 98 15.38 -8.58 -10.27
N SER A 99 14.06 -8.78 -10.27
CA SER A 99 13.19 -8.49 -11.40
C SER A 99 13.18 -7.02 -11.79
N TRP A 100 13.54 -6.11 -10.88
CA TRP A 100 13.58 -4.67 -11.17
C TRP A 100 14.77 -4.26 -12.04
N ARG A 101 15.82 -5.10 -12.09
CA ARG A 101 17.07 -4.81 -12.80
C ARG A 101 16.89 -4.49 -14.29
N LEU A 102 15.87 -5.08 -14.92
CA LEU A 102 15.59 -4.91 -16.35
C LEU A 102 14.19 -4.33 -16.60
N LEU A 103 13.65 -3.55 -15.64
CA LEU A 103 12.34 -2.90 -15.78
C LEU A 103 12.22 -2.09 -17.08
N PHE A 104 13.31 -1.45 -17.49
CA PHE A 104 13.40 -0.65 -18.72
C PHE A 104 14.20 -1.34 -19.82
N GLY A 105 14.33 -2.67 -19.74
CA GLY A 105 15.12 -3.49 -20.67
C GLY A 105 16.61 -3.52 -20.35
N SER A 106 17.36 -4.29 -21.15
CA SER A 106 18.82 -4.17 -21.22
C SER A 106 19.12 -2.91 -22.03
N GLY A 107 19.96 -2.01 -21.50
CA GLY A 107 20.30 -0.75 -22.18
C GLY A 107 20.76 -0.92 -23.64
N ILE A 108 20.88 0.20 -24.36
CA ILE A 108 21.20 0.20 -25.78
C ILE A 108 22.49 -0.62 -26.03
N PRO A 109 22.44 -1.64 -26.91
CA PRO A 109 23.62 -2.43 -27.24
C PRO A 109 24.80 -1.53 -27.62
N PRO A 110 26.01 -1.76 -27.06
CA PRO A 110 27.19 -0.95 -27.37
C PRO A 110 27.53 -0.88 -28.86
N ALA A 111 27.12 -1.88 -29.64
CA ALA A 111 27.31 -1.94 -31.09
C ALA A 111 26.51 -0.90 -31.89
N LEU A 112 25.63 -0.12 -31.23
CA LEU A 112 24.87 0.97 -31.84
C LEU A 112 25.54 2.35 -31.66
N PHE A 113 26.74 2.41 -31.05
CA PHE A 113 27.56 3.61 -30.87
C PHE A 113 28.93 3.47 -31.54
#